data_AF-U5D103-F1
#
_entry.id   AF-U5D103-F1
#
_cell.length_a   1.000
_cell.length_b   1.000
_cell.length_c   1.000
_cell.angle_alpha   90.00
_cell.angle_beta   90.00
_cell.angle_gamma   90.00
#
_symmetry.space_group_name_H-M   'P 1'
#
loop_
_entity.id
_entity.type
_entity.pdbx_description
1 polymer ?
#
loop_
_entity_poly.entity_id
_entity_poly.type
_entity_poly.pdbx_seq_one_letter_code
_entity_poly.pdbx_strand_id
1 'polypeptide(L)' 'MDLDNWSVKAIRRKTTGTGRMRYLRHMARRFKSGFREGTEAAPRRKTAT' A
#
# COMPACT_ATOMS: atom_id res chain seq x y z
N MET A 1 -12.98 -12.29 -18.04
CA MET A 1 -13.20 -11.53 -16.77
C MET A 1 -14.48 -10.78 -16.99
N ASP A 2 -15.56 -11.55 -17.08
CA ASP A 2 -16.85 -11.06 -17.51
C ASP A 2 -17.63 -10.82 -16.23
N LEU A 3 -17.34 -9.68 -15.61
CA LEU A 3 -18.15 -9.18 -14.53
C LEU A 3 -19.28 -8.40 -15.19
N ASP A 4 -20.39 -9.11 -15.44
CA ASP A 4 -21.59 -8.58 -16.07
C ASP A 4 -21.91 -7.16 -15.57
N ASN A 5 -22.02 -6.21 -16.50
CA ASN A 5 -22.32 -4.80 -16.21
C ASN A 5 -23.68 -4.61 -15.50
N TRP A 6 -24.49 -5.66 -15.41
CA TRP A 6 -25.73 -5.68 -14.64
C TRP A 6 -25.52 -5.66 -13.12
N SER A 7 -24.32 -6.03 -12.64
CA SER A 7 -24.03 -6.25 -11.21
C SER A 7 -22.93 -5.33 -10.65
N VAL A 8 -22.83 -4.10 -11.14
CA VAL A 8 -21.80 -3.10 -10.76
C VAL A 8 -21.64 -2.96 -9.24
N LYS A 9 -22.73 -3.02 -8.46
CA LYS A 9 -22.68 -2.90 -7.00
C LYS A 9 -22.01 -4.10 -6.33
N ALA A 10 -22.20 -5.31 -6.85
CA ALA A 10 -21.51 -6.50 -6.35
C ALA A 10 -20.02 -6.45 -6.69
N ILE A 11 -19.68 -5.97 -7.89
CA ILE A 11 -18.30 -5.77 -8.34
C ILE A 11 -17.57 -4.83 -7.38
N ARG A 12 -18.10 -3.62 -7.13
CA ARG A 12 -17.48 -2.62 -6.23
C ARG A 12 -17.21 -3.15 -4.82
N ARG A 13 -18.01 -4.10 -4.34
CA ARG A 13 -17.83 -4.72 -3.01
C ARG A 13 -16.74 -5.79 -2.99
N LYS A 14 -16.52 -6.48 -4.09
CA LYS A 14 -15.60 -7.62 -4.20
C LYS A 14 -14.23 -7.25 -4.78
N THR A 15 -14.16 -6.20 -5.59
CA THR A 15 -12.92 -5.76 -6.24
C THR A 15 -11.85 -5.40 -5.19
N THR A 16 -10.60 -5.64 -5.56
CA THR A 16 -9.41 -5.24 -4.81
C THR A 16 -9.48 -3.75 -4.46
N GLY A 17 -9.16 -3.39 -3.23
CA GLY A 17 -9.27 -2.01 -2.75
C GLY A 17 -10.35 -1.77 -1.69
N THR A 18 -11.40 -2.59 -1.66
CA THR A 18 -12.57 -2.36 -0.78
C THR A 18 -12.38 -2.87 0.65
N GLY A 19 -11.26 -3.55 0.94
CA GLY A 19 -10.92 -4.05 2.27
C GLY A 19 -9.67 -3.39 2.89
N ARG A 20 -9.26 -3.85 4.08
CA ARG A 20 -8.12 -3.28 4.83
C ARG A 20 -6.76 -3.36 4.10
N MET A 21 -6.63 -4.17 3.05
CA MET A 21 -5.43 -4.30 2.23
C MET A 21 -4.12 -4.34 3.05
N ARG A 22 -4.08 -5.17 4.12
CA ARG A 22 -2.96 -5.16 5.10
C ARG A 22 -1.58 -5.19 4.46
N TYR A 23 -1.42 -5.94 3.38
CA TYR A 23 -0.18 -6.01 2.61
C TYR A 23 -0.07 -4.88 1.58
N LEU A 24 -1.04 -4.78 0.65
CA LEU A 24 -0.99 -3.83 -0.47
C LEU A 24 -0.90 -2.37 -0.02
N ARG A 25 -1.52 -2.00 1.11
CA ARG A 25 -1.51 -0.64 1.68
C ARG A 25 -0.10 -0.12 1.91
N HIS A 26 0.83 -0.99 2.32
CA HIS A 26 2.21 -0.60 2.60
C HIS A 26 3.15 -0.76 1.40
N MET A 27 2.72 -1.41 0.32
CA MET A 27 3.57 -1.68 -0.84
C MET A 27 4.08 -0.39 -1.49
N ALA A 28 3.23 0.61 -1.73
CA ALA A 28 3.67 1.88 -2.34
C ALA A 28 4.81 2.55 -1.56
N ARG A 29 4.74 2.48 -0.21
CA ARG A 29 5.82 2.97 0.65
C ARG A 29 7.08 2.12 0.54
N ARG A 30 6.95 0.79 0.50
CA ARG A 30 8.08 -0.14 0.33
C ARG A 30 8.78 0.04 -1.01
N PHE A 31 8.03 0.30 -2.09
CA PHE A 31 8.60 0.64 -3.40
C PHE A 31 9.45 1.91 -3.32
N LYS A 32 8.93 2.98 -2.70
CA LYS A 32 9.69 4.22 -2.50
C LYS A 32 10.95 4.01 -1.66
N SER A 33 10.90 3.10 -0.68
CA SER A 33 12.03 2.79 0.19
C SER A 33 12.94 1.68 -0.34
N GLY A 34 12.72 1.17 -1.56
CA GLY A 34 13.56 0.12 -2.17
C GLY A 34 13.56 -1.21 -1.43
N PHE A 35 12.45 -1.56 -0.76
CA PHE A 35 12.29 -2.85 -0.05
C PHE A 35 13.38 -3.19 0.98
N ARG A 36 13.98 -2.18 1.63
CA ARG A 36 14.96 -2.37 2.70
C ARG A 36 14.46 -3.34 3.79
N GLU A 37 15.37 -4.22 4.21
CA GLU A 37 15.18 -5.20 5.27
C GLU A 37 16.38 -5.12 6.23
N GLY A 38 16.15 -5.33 7.54
CA GLY A 38 17.22 -5.38 8.54
C GLY A 38 17.94 -4.06 8.84
N THR A 39 17.43 -2.91 8.38
CA THR A 39 18.06 -1.60 8.61
C THR A 39 17.31 -0.77 9.64
N GLU A 40 18.02 -0.16 10.58
CA GLU A 40 17.48 0.82 11.51
C GLU A 40 17.71 2.25 11.02
N ALA A 41 16.83 3.18 11.42
CA ALA A 41 16.97 4.59 11.06
C ALA A 41 18.09 5.23 11.88
N ALA A 42 19.09 5.81 11.21
CA ALA A 42 20.16 6.53 11.89
C ALA A 42 19.62 7.80 12.59
N PRO A 43 20.15 8.15 13.77
CA PRO A 43 19.76 9.39 14.46
C PRO A 43 20.14 10.62 13.63
N ARG A 44 19.23 11.59 13.53
CA ARG A 44 19.49 12.85 12.82
C ARG A 44 20.47 13.71 13.64
N ARG A 45 21.61 14.08 13.06
CA ARG A 45 22.51 15.09 13.66
C ARG A 45 21.81 16.44 13.62
N LYS A 46 21.67 17.13 14.77
CA LYS A 46 21.20 18.51 14.80
C LYS A 46 22.34 19.40 14.28
N THR A 47 22.16 20.04 13.14
CA THR A 47 23.03 21.14 12.72
C THR A 47 22.78 22.29 13.68
N ALA A 48 23.85 22.83 14.27
CA ALA A 48 23.76 24.08 15.03
C ALA A 48 23.45 25.19 14.02
N THR A 49 22.32 25.88 14.24
CA THR A 49 22.04 27.17 13.62
C THR A 49 22.72 28.24 14.44
#